data_AF-A0A920U5X5-F1
#
_entry.id   AF-A0A920U5X5-F1
#
_cell.length_a   1.000
_cell.length_b   1.000
_cell.length_c   1.000
_cell.angle_alpha   90.00
_cell.angle_beta   90.00
_cell.angle_gamma   90.00
#
_symmetry.space_group_name_H-M   'P 1'
#
loop_
_entity.id
_entity.type
_entity.pdbx_description
1 polymer ?
#
loop_
_entity_poly.entity_id
_entity_poly.type
_entity_poly.pdbx_seq_one_letter_code
_entity_poly.pdbx_strand_id
1 'polypeptide(L)'
;MGPTLSAQDVSFFKELSQRPNGPAKMMVIGEDWCGDVVRGLPVLARVAEAAGIPISIFPRDSHMDIMNEYLNRGEFLSIPVAVFYTTDHKYICHWIERPAIAIKETGRLRKRSGTRTRQ
;
A
#
# COMPACT_ATOMS: atom_id res chain seq x y z
N MET A 1 -11.18 -0.30 -15.39
CA MET A 1 -9.80 -0.67 -15.77
C MET A 1 -8.86 -0.06 -14.74
N GLY A 2 -8.01 -0.86 -14.09
CA GLY A 2 -6.97 -0.35 -13.18
C GLY A 2 -5.86 0.39 -13.95
N PRO A 3 -4.86 0.94 -13.25
CA PRO A 3 -3.75 1.62 -13.91
C PRO A 3 -3.00 0.67 -14.85
N THR A 4 -2.58 1.18 -16.00
CA THR A 4 -1.71 0.48 -16.97
C THR A 4 -0.26 0.80 -16.63
N LEU A 5 0.55 -0.23 -16.41
CA LEU A 5 1.99 -0.09 -16.22
C LEU A 5 2.70 0.00 -17.56
N SER A 6 3.71 0.85 -17.67
CA SER A 6 4.57 0.89 -18.86
C SER A 6 5.47 -0.35 -18.92
N ALA A 7 6.01 -0.67 -20.10
CA ALA A 7 7.00 -1.75 -20.23
C ALA A 7 8.24 -1.51 -19.35
N GLN A 8 8.63 -0.25 -19.17
CA GLN A 8 9.72 0.14 -18.28
C GLN A 8 9.41 -0.17 -16.82
N ASP A 9 8.19 0.16 -16.35
CA ASP A 9 7.76 -0.15 -14.99
C ASP A 9 7.74 -1.66 -14.73
N VAL A 10 7.24 -2.43 -15.70
CA VAL A 10 7.21 -3.90 -15.60
C VAL A 10 8.62 -4.47 -15.49
N SER A 11 9.57 -4.04 -16.34
CA SER A 11 10.96 -4.48 -16.26
C SER A 11 11.57 -4.12 -14.91
N PHE A 12 11.35 -2.88 -14.45
CA PHE A 12 11.86 -2.40 -13.18
C PHE A 12 11.39 -3.26 -12.00
N PHE A 13 10.09 -3.54 -11.90
CA PHE A 13 9.55 -4.34 -10.79
C PHE A 13 10.03 -5.80 -10.84
N LYS A 14 10.12 -6.37 -12.05
CA LYS A 14 10.64 -7.73 -12.23
C LYS A 14 12.11 -7.82 -11.81
N GLU A 15 12.96 -6.91 -12.27
CA GLU A 15 14.37 -6.86 -11.87
C GLU A 15 14.54 -6.65 -10.36
N LEU A 16 13.72 -5.79 -9.76
CA LEU A 16 13.75 -5.51 -8.33
C LEU A 16 13.51 -6.78 -7.50
N SER A 17 12.53 -7.60 -7.89
CA SER A 17 12.21 -8.87 -7.21
C SER A 17 13.34 -9.91 -7.26
N GLN A 18 14.18 -9.84 -8.30
CA GLN A 18 15.26 -10.82 -8.54
C GLN A 18 16.56 -10.47 -7.80
N ARG A 19 16.64 -9.29 -7.18
CA ARG A 19 17.83 -8.89 -6.43
C ARG A 19 18.02 -9.77 -5.17
N PRO A 20 19.26 -9.96 -4.71
CA PRO A 20 19.50 -10.57 -3.40
C PRO A 20 18.75 -9.79 -2.31
N ASN A 21 17.97 -10.50 -1.48
CA ASN A 21 17.08 -9.91 -0.48
C ASN A 21 16.05 -8.92 -1.05
N GLY A 22 15.69 -9.07 -2.33
CA GLY A 22 14.61 -8.33 -2.98
C GLY A 22 13.22 -8.73 -2.44
N PRO A 23 12.19 -7.94 -2.76
CA PRO A 23 10.82 -8.28 -2.41
C PRO A 23 10.40 -9.56 -3.13
N ALA A 24 9.95 -10.54 -2.35
CA ALA A 24 9.45 -11.82 -2.84
C ALA A 24 8.02 -12.09 -2.40
N LYS A 25 7.48 -11.36 -1.40
CA LYS A 25 6.09 -11.46 -0.96
C LYS A 25 5.54 -10.10 -0.56
N MET A 26 4.25 -9.91 -0.80
CA MET A 26 3.50 -8.73 -0.35
C MET A 26 2.35 -9.16 0.55
N MET A 27 2.29 -8.64 1.77
CA MET A 27 1.12 -8.72 2.63
C MET A 27 0.37 -7.39 2.56
N VAL A 28 -0.96 -7.44 2.45
CA VAL A 28 -1.80 -6.26 2.53
C VAL A 28 -2.85 -6.42 3.62
N ILE A 29 -2.97 -5.42 4.49
CA ILE A 29 -4.06 -5.31 5.46
C ILE A 29 -5.03 -4.25 4.95
N GLY A 30 -6.32 -4.56 4.86
CA GLY A 30 -7.30 -3.61 4.35
C GLY A 30 -8.73 -4.10 4.45
N GLU A 31 -9.67 -3.18 4.23
CA GLU A 31 -11.10 -3.42 4.26
C GLU A 31 -11.78 -2.73 3.07
N ASP A 32 -12.84 -3.33 2.54
CA ASP A 32 -13.54 -2.86 1.34
C ASP A 32 -14.32 -1.55 1.56
N TRP A 33 -14.72 -1.26 2.80
CA TRP A 33 -15.37 -0.01 3.18
C TRP A 33 -14.42 1.20 3.15
N CYS A 34 -13.11 0.98 3.12
CA CYS A 34 -12.14 2.07 3.11
C CYS A 34 -11.86 2.55 1.70
N GLY A 35 -12.18 3.82 1.42
CA GLY A 35 -11.95 4.41 0.10
C GLY A 35 -10.48 4.40 -0.35
N ASP A 36 -9.52 4.48 0.58
CA ASP A 36 -8.09 4.37 0.24
C ASP A 36 -7.67 2.95 -0.11
N VAL A 37 -8.31 1.93 0.46
CA VAL A 37 -8.10 0.53 0.07
C VAL A 37 -8.66 0.30 -1.32
N VAL A 38 -9.90 0.75 -1.59
CA VAL A 38 -10.54 0.65 -2.91
C VAL A 38 -9.67 1.30 -4.01
N ARG A 39 -8.98 2.40 -3.69
CA ARG A 39 -8.06 3.07 -4.62
C ARG A 39 -6.69 2.42 -4.70
N GLY A 40 -6.11 2.04 -3.57
CA GLY A 40 -4.72 1.61 -3.45
C GLY A 40 -4.49 0.14 -3.75
N LEU A 41 -5.38 -0.75 -3.29
CA LEU A 41 -5.22 -2.19 -3.43
C LEU A 41 -5.12 -2.66 -4.89
N PRO A 42 -5.92 -2.16 -5.85
CA PRO A 42 -5.74 -2.52 -7.26
C PRO A 42 -4.39 -2.10 -7.82
N VAL A 43 -3.83 -0.97 -7.37
CA VAL A 43 -2.48 -0.52 -7.77
C VAL A 43 -1.43 -1.49 -7.24
N LEU A 44 -1.52 -1.84 -5.95
CA LEU A 44 -0.61 -2.79 -5.30
C LEU A 44 -0.66 -4.16 -5.98
N ALA A 45 -1.85 -4.65 -6.33
CA ALA A 45 -2.02 -5.91 -7.04
C ALA A 45 -1.31 -5.91 -8.40
N ARG A 46 -1.39 -4.80 -9.15
CA ARG A 46 -0.66 -4.65 -10.43
C ARG A 46 0.85 -4.63 -10.25
N VAL A 47 1.34 -3.97 -9.21
CA VAL A 47 2.77 -3.97 -8.88
C VAL A 47 3.24 -5.37 -8.52
N ALA A 48 2.47 -6.10 -7.71
CA ALA A 48 2.78 -7.49 -7.35
C ALA A 48 2.80 -8.41 -8.58
N GLU A 49 1.81 -8.28 -9.46
CA GLU A 49 1.73 -9.00 -10.74
C GLU A 49 2.96 -8.73 -11.62
N ALA A 50 3.34 -7.46 -11.80
CA ALA A 50 4.50 -7.06 -12.58
C ALA A 50 5.83 -7.54 -11.98
N ALA A 51 5.94 -7.51 -10.65
CA ALA A 51 7.09 -8.05 -9.93
C ALA A 51 7.13 -9.59 -9.92
N GLY A 52 6.02 -10.27 -10.24
CA GLY A 52 5.92 -11.72 -10.15
C GLY A 52 5.92 -12.24 -8.71
N ILE A 53 5.43 -11.45 -7.75
CA ILE A 53 5.39 -11.84 -6.33
C ILE A 53 3.94 -12.11 -5.87
N PRO A 54 3.73 -13.11 -4.99
CA PRO A 54 2.42 -13.35 -4.39
C PRO A 54 1.99 -12.19 -3.48
N ILE A 55 0.68 -11.92 -3.51
CA ILE A 55 -0.02 -11.00 -2.62
C ILE A 55 -0.95 -11.78 -1.69
N SER A 56 -0.94 -11.47 -0.39
CA SER A 56 -1.88 -12.01 0.60
C SER A 56 -2.62 -10.85 1.26
N ILE A 57 -3.95 -10.90 1.29
CA ILE A 57 -4.80 -9.81 1.78
C ILE A 57 -5.52 -10.26 3.05
N PHE A 58 -5.40 -9.48 4.11
CA PHE A 58 -5.97 -9.76 5.43
C PHE A 58 -6.97 -8.66 5.81
N PRO A 59 -8.23 -9.02 6.14
CA PRO A 59 -9.19 -8.06 6.68
C PRO A 59 -8.72 -7.53 8.02
N ARG A 60 -8.56 -6.21 8.12
CA ARG A 60 -8.04 -5.50 9.31
C ARG A 60 -8.80 -5.88 10.57
N ASP A 61 -10.13 -5.84 10.50
CA ASP A 61 -10.99 -5.92 11.69
C ASP A 61 -10.96 -7.34 12.31
N SER A 62 -10.49 -8.34 11.56
CA SER A 62 -10.27 -9.72 12.05
C SER A 62 -8.80 -10.07 12.33
N HIS A 63 -7.85 -9.19 12.03
CA HIS A 63 -6.40 -9.41 12.18
C HIS A 63 -5.73 -8.24 12.93
N MET A 64 -6.34 -7.86 14.06
CA MET A 64 -5.92 -6.71 14.86
C MET A 64 -4.53 -6.90 15.49
N ASP A 65 -4.15 -8.13 15.80
CA ASP A 65 -2.80 -8.50 16.23
C ASP A 65 -1.74 -8.09 15.20
N ILE A 66 -1.98 -8.35 13.91
CA ILE A 66 -1.09 -7.94 12.82
C ILE A 66 -1.15 -6.42 12.62
N MET A 67 -2.35 -5.84 12.63
CA MET A 67 -2.53 -4.41 12.37
C MET A 67 -1.82 -3.52 13.41
N ASN A 68 -1.77 -3.95 14.67
CA ASN A 68 -1.12 -3.21 15.75
C ASN A 68 0.40 -3.07 15.57
N GLU A 69 1.03 -3.89 14.73
CA GLU A 69 2.46 -3.75 14.38
C GLU A 69 2.72 -2.59 13.39
N TYR A 70 1.67 -2.07 12.73
CA TYR A 70 1.79 -1.09 11.65
C TYR A 70 0.94 0.17 11.89
N LEU A 71 0.93 0.66 13.14
CA LEU A 71 0.24 1.90 13.48
C LEU A 71 0.86 3.09 12.75
N ASN A 72 0.03 3.80 11.99
CA ASN A 72 0.44 5.04 11.35
C ASN A 72 0.75 6.08 12.42
N ARG A 73 2.00 6.57 12.41
CA ARG A 73 2.53 7.48 13.44
C ARG A 73 2.43 6.93 14.87
N GLY A 74 2.36 5.60 15.04
CA GLY A 74 2.22 4.96 16.34
C GLY A 74 0.83 5.07 16.98
N GLU A 75 -0.16 5.59 16.25
CA GLU A 75 -1.49 5.88 16.81
C GLU A 75 -2.64 5.32 15.97
N PHE A 76 -2.59 5.50 14.64
CA PHE A 76 -3.76 5.27 13.80
C PHE A 76 -3.73 3.92 13.09
N LEU A 77 -4.87 3.20 13.14
CA LEU A 77 -5.12 1.96 12.40
C LEU A 77 -5.42 2.23 10.91
N SER A 78 -4.53 2.95 10.25
CA SER A 78 -4.69 3.39 8.85
C SER A 78 -4.52 2.22 7.88
N ILE A 79 -5.39 2.16 6.87
CA ILE A 79 -5.38 1.13 5.82
C ILE A 79 -5.49 1.76 4.42
N PRO A 80 -4.96 1.11 3.36
CA PRO A 80 -4.26 -0.17 3.39
C PRO A 80 -2.87 -0.07 4.00
N VAL A 81 -2.39 -1.16 4.61
CA VAL A 81 -0.96 -1.36 4.91
C VAL A 81 -0.44 -2.39 3.93
N ALA A 82 0.58 -2.06 3.14
CA ALA A 82 1.29 -3.01 2.30
C ALA A 82 2.69 -3.26 2.84
N VAL A 83 3.01 -4.50 3.19
CA VAL A 83 4.30 -4.91 3.75
C VAL A 83 5.02 -5.82 2.78
N PHE A 84 6.31 -5.56 2.56
CA PHE A 84 7.15 -6.31 1.65
C PHE A 84 8.15 -7.16 2.42
N TYR A 85 8.27 -8.41 2.01
CA TYR A 85 9.17 -9.38 2.61
C TYR A 85 10.06 -10.05 1.58
N THR A 86 11.22 -10.50 2.04
CA THR A 86 12.09 -11.43 1.31
C THR A 86 11.48 -12.84 1.23
N THR A 87 12.15 -13.74 0.50
CA THR A 87 11.76 -15.15 0.40
C THR A 87 11.73 -15.87 1.75
N ASP A 88 12.59 -15.48 2.69
CA ASP A 88 12.66 -16.01 4.06
C ASP A 88 11.82 -15.22 5.09
N HIS A 89 10.86 -14.40 4.62
CA HIS A 89 9.97 -13.59 5.46
C HIS A 89 10.67 -12.52 6.32
N LYS A 90 11.85 -12.05 5.91
CA LYS A 90 12.45 -10.88 6.53
C LYS A 90 11.78 -9.61 6.02
N TYR A 91 11.45 -8.72 6.96
CA TYR A 91 10.87 -7.41 6.67
C TYR A 91 11.82 -6.56 5.83
N ILE A 92 11.29 -5.91 4.79
CA ILE A 92 12.02 -4.96 3.96
C ILE A 92 11.51 -3.54 4.24
N CYS A 93 10.23 -3.31 3.97
CA CYS A 93 9.58 -2.03 4.16
C CYS A 93 8.06 -2.20 4.19
N HIS A 94 7.35 -1.12 4.54
CA HIS A 94 5.91 -1.05 4.39
C HIS A 94 5.45 0.33 3.90
N TRP A 95 4.24 0.36 3.37
CA TRP A 95 3.54 1.56 2.92
C TRP A 95 2.16 1.62 3.57
N ILE A 96 1.75 2.82 4.03
CA ILE A 96 0.49 3.01 4.75
C ILE A 96 -0.38 4.06 4.04
N GLU A 97 -1.65 3.72 3.90
CA GLU A 97 -2.78 4.55 3.47
C GLU A 97 -2.68 5.09 2.04
N ARG A 98 -1.80 6.07 1.81
CA ARG A 98 -1.73 6.81 0.54
C ARG A 98 -0.35 7.39 0.31
N PRO A 99 0.05 7.70 -0.95
CA PRO A 99 1.37 8.26 -1.23
C PRO A 99 1.50 9.66 -0.65
N ALA A 100 2.73 10.05 -0.25
CA ALA A 100 2.99 11.37 0.32
C ALA A 100 2.52 12.54 -0.58
N ILE A 101 2.60 12.37 -1.90
CA ILE A 101 2.10 13.36 -2.87
C ILE A 101 0.57 13.51 -2.80
N ALA A 102 -0.18 12.43 -2.61
CA ALA A 102 -1.63 12.49 -2.49
C ALA A 102 -2.05 13.23 -1.21
N ILE A 103 -1.30 13.06 -0.11
CA ILE A 103 -1.49 13.81 1.13
C ILE A 103 -1.31 15.32 0.88
N LYS A 104 -0.20 15.67 0.21
CA LYS A 104 0.13 17.07 -0.11
C LYS A 104 -0.93 17.73 -0.99
N GLU A 105 -1.34 17.07 -2.07
CA GLU A 105 -2.32 17.61 -3.00
C GLU A 105 -3.72 17.71 -2.38
N THR A 106 -4.14 16.73 -1.58
CA THR A 106 -5.41 16.81 -0.84
C THR A 106 -5.39 18.00 0.13
N GLY A 107 -4.27 18.22 0.83
CA GLY A 107 -4.10 19.38 1.70
C GLY A 107 -4.18 20.71 0.93
N ARG A 108 -3.60 20.77 -0.27
CA ARG A 108 -3.67 21.94 -1.15
C ARG A 108 -5.10 22.22 -1.63
N LEU A 109 -5.83 21.18 -2.04
CA LEU A 109 -7.21 21.29 -2.49
C LEU A 109 -8.14 21.74 -1.37
N ARG A 110 -8.02 21.15 -0.17
CA ARG A 110 -8.80 21.57 1.01
C ARG A 110 -8.60 23.05 1.36
N LYS A 111 -7.37 23.55 1.28
CA LYS A 111 -7.05 24.98 1.50
C LYS A 111 -7.67 25.89 0.44
N ARG A 112 -7.74 25.44 -0.82
CA ARG A 112 -8.35 26.20 -1.94
C ARG A 112 -9.88 26.21 -1.89
N SER A 113 -10.50 25.11 -1.49
CA SER A 113 -11.95 24.94 -1.52
C SER A 113 -12.69 25.63 -0.36
N GLY A 114 -11.99 26.29 0.57
CA GLY A 114 -12.62 27.03 1.68
C GLY A 114 -13.56 26.19 2.55
N THR A 115 -13.47 24.86 2.48
CA THR A 115 -14.38 23.96 3.18
C THR A 115 -14.02 24.00 4.65
N ARG A 116 -14.80 24.77 5.43
CA ARG A 116 -14.83 24.68 6.89
C ARG A 116 -14.97 23.21 7.26
N THR A 117 -13.97 22.67 7.96
CA THR A 117 -14.10 21.45 8.73
C THR A 117 -15.35 21.59 9.60
N ARG A 118 -16.40 20.80 9.33
CA ARG A 118 -17.46 20.65 10.33
C ARG A 118 -16.82 19.92 11.52
N GLN A 119 -16.90 20.58 12.68
CA GLN A 119 -16.59 20.02 13.99
C GLN A 119 -17.34 18.71 14.20
#